data_AF-A0A6C0IXI5-F1
#
_entry.id   AF-A0A6C0IXI5-F1
#
_cell.length_a   1.000
_cell.length_b   1.000
_cell.length_c   1.000
_cell.angle_alpha   90.00
_cell.angle_beta   90.00
_cell.angle_gamma   90.00
#
_symmetry.space_group_name_H-M   'P 1'
#
loop_
_entity.id
_entity.type
_entity.pdbx_description
1 polymer ?
#
loop_
_entity_poly.entity_id
_entity_poly.type
_entity_poly.pdbx_seq_one_letter_code
_entity_poly.pdbx_strand_id
1 'polypeptide(L)'
;MKLTWETFKNHSEFTSLTIECPITSNHIAACIFGEQYAKTLETFDGEDCDSWFDVYFEQSPLVCTQWRYKNERMRKAFYELCLEDGCINDIQLEQEGWTSEAEKQAHREHERRAAQREVQMQRKKQTLSFDEKEARIINTMKQTIATLQAIQKRSEGQERKLRSLLEKFKDV
;
A
#
# COMPACT_ATOMS: atom_id res chain seq x y z
N MET A 1 -11.61 -36.08 -34.09
CA MET A 1 -11.49 -34.92 -35.00
C MET A 1 -10.95 -33.80 -34.15
N LYS A 2 -9.76 -33.25 -34.43
CA LYS A 2 -9.19 -32.16 -33.61
C LYS A 2 -10.07 -30.92 -33.75
N LEU A 3 -10.57 -30.39 -32.64
CA LEU A 3 -11.35 -29.15 -32.61
C LEU A 3 -10.39 -27.97 -32.42
N THR A 4 -10.31 -27.10 -33.41
CA THR A 4 -9.52 -25.85 -33.34
C THR A 4 -10.40 -24.69 -32.91
N TRP A 5 -9.81 -23.61 -32.36
CA TRP A 5 -10.51 -22.36 -32.08
C TRP A 5 -11.29 -21.84 -33.29
N GLU A 6 -10.72 -21.97 -34.50
CA GLU A 6 -11.40 -21.60 -35.73
C GLU A 6 -12.64 -22.43 -36.03
N THR A 7 -12.66 -23.69 -35.60
CA THR A 7 -13.85 -24.56 -35.75
C THR A 7 -14.90 -24.22 -34.70
N PHE A 8 -14.48 -23.91 -33.47
CA PHE A 8 -15.35 -23.56 -32.34
C PHE A 8 -16.05 -22.20 -32.50
N LYS A 9 -15.33 -21.16 -32.94
CA LYS A 9 -15.89 -19.80 -33.11
C LYS A 9 -16.98 -19.71 -34.18
N ASN A 10 -17.01 -20.67 -35.10
CA ASN A 10 -17.96 -20.73 -36.22
C ASN A 10 -19.22 -21.54 -35.89
N HIS A 11 -19.34 -22.12 -34.69
CA HIS A 11 -20.57 -22.78 -34.25
C HIS A 11 -21.66 -21.72 -33.98
N SER A 12 -22.87 -21.91 -34.51
CA SER A 12 -23.97 -20.92 -34.45
C SER A 12 -24.41 -20.56 -33.03
N GLU A 13 -24.16 -21.46 -32.07
CA GLU A 13 -24.44 -21.23 -30.66
C GLU A 13 -23.41 -20.31 -29.99
N PHE A 14 -22.22 -20.17 -30.58
CA PHE A 14 -21.10 -19.45 -30.01
C PHE A 14 -21.07 -17.96 -30.40
N THR A 15 -21.64 -17.63 -31.56
CA THR A 15 -21.63 -16.28 -32.12
C THR A 15 -22.45 -15.27 -31.32
N SER A 16 -23.42 -15.74 -30.52
CA SER A 16 -24.27 -14.92 -29.64
C SER A 16 -23.82 -14.91 -28.17
N LEU A 17 -22.77 -15.64 -27.81
CA LEU A 17 -22.30 -15.71 -26.42
C LEU A 17 -21.46 -14.48 -26.07
N THR A 18 -21.53 -14.09 -24.79
CA THR A 18 -20.58 -13.14 -24.22
C THR A 18 -19.71 -13.81 -23.18
N ILE A 19 -18.43 -13.47 -23.17
CA ILE A 19 -17.39 -14.06 -22.32
C ILE A 19 -16.82 -12.94 -21.45
N GLU A 20 -16.61 -13.23 -20.17
CA GLU A 20 -15.89 -12.33 -19.27
C GLU A 20 -14.44 -12.12 -19.74
N CYS A 21 -14.03 -10.86 -19.89
CA CYS A 21 -12.66 -10.49 -20.26
C CYS A 21 -11.73 -10.62 -19.05
N PRO A 22 -10.57 -11.32 -19.16
CA PRO A 22 -9.67 -11.56 -18.03
C PRO A 22 -9.03 -10.28 -17.48
N ILE A 23 -8.89 -9.28 -18.35
CA ILE A 23 -8.42 -7.94 -18.00
C ILE A 23 -9.59 -7.24 -17.32
N THR A 24 -10.47 -6.63 -18.11
CA THR A 24 -11.48 -5.67 -17.64
C THR A 24 -12.63 -6.23 -16.79
N SER A 25 -12.74 -7.55 -16.63
CA SER A 25 -13.89 -8.24 -16.00
C SER A 25 -15.27 -7.96 -16.66
N ASN A 26 -15.29 -7.26 -17.80
CA ASN A 26 -16.50 -6.97 -18.54
C ASN A 26 -16.83 -8.14 -19.47
N HIS A 27 -18.13 -8.38 -19.68
CA HIS A 27 -18.58 -9.36 -20.66
C HIS A 27 -18.50 -8.75 -22.06
N ILE A 28 -17.76 -9.39 -22.96
CA ILE A 28 -17.59 -8.99 -24.35
C ILE A 28 -18.08 -10.09 -25.29
N ALA A 29 -18.44 -9.74 -26.51
CA ALA A 29 -18.86 -10.74 -27.50
C ALA A 29 -17.74 -11.76 -27.77
N ALA A 30 -18.09 -13.03 -27.92
CA ALA A 30 -17.14 -14.11 -28.12
C ALA A 30 -16.25 -13.92 -29.37
N CYS A 31 -16.77 -13.28 -30.43
CA CYS A 31 -15.98 -12.90 -31.60
C CYS A 31 -14.85 -11.92 -31.26
N ILE A 32 -15.16 -10.87 -30.50
CA ILE A 32 -14.19 -9.85 -30.05
C ILE A 32 -13.16 -10.48 -29.11
N PHE A 33 -13.61 -11.34 -28.20
CA PHE A 33 -12.71 -12.11 -27.33
C PHE A 33 -11.73 -12.95 -28.16
N GLY A 34 -12.25 -13.66 -29.16
CA GLY A 34 -11.46 -14.47 -30.07
C GLY A 34 -10.44 -13.70 -30.87
N GLU A 35 -10.78 -12.49 -31.31
CA GLU A 35 -9.84 -11.61 -32.03
C GLU A 35 -8.73 -11.10 -31.09
N GLN A 36 -9.07 -10.71 -29.86
CA GLN A 36 -8.11 -10.16 -28.89
C GLN A 36 -7.11 -11.21 -28.40
N TYR A 37 -7.57 -12.44 -28.19
CA TYR A 37 -6.76 -13.52 -27.60
C TYR A 37 -6.43 -14.61 -28.62
N ALA A 38 -6.57 -14.33 -29.93
CA ALA A 38 -6.39 -15.29 -31.02
C ALA A 38 -5.07 -16.06 -30.91
N LYS A 39 -3.96 -15.36 -30.64
CA LYS A 39 -2.64 -15.97 -30.56
C LYS A 39 -2.48 -16.91 -29.38
N THR A 40 -3.04 -16.58 -28.21
CA THR A 40 -3.14 -17.53 -27.09
C THR A 40 -4.04 -18.70 -27.48
N LEU A 41 -5.14 -18.42 -28.16
CA LEU A 41 -6.07 -19.46 -28.61
C LEU A 41 -5.46 -20.39 -29.70
N GLU A 42 -4.43 -19.94 -30.42
CA GLU A 42 -3.68 -20.68 -31.44
C GLU A 42 -2.60 -21.60 -30.87
N THR A 43 -2.07 -21.34 -29.66
CA THR A 43 -1.10 -22.25 -29.00
C THR A 43 -1.76 -23.55 -28.51
N PHE A 44 -3.08 -23.65 -28.61
CA PHE A 44 -3.85 -24.85 -28.29
C PHE A 44 -4.06 -25.72 -29.52
N ASP A 45 -3.35 -26.85 -29.59
CA ASP A 45 -3.43 -27.80 -30.71
C ASP A 45 -4.61 -28.80 -30.59
N GLY A 46 -5.53 -28.54 -29.67
CA GLY A 46 -6.88 -29.08 -29.61
C GLY A 46 -6.96 -30.59 -29.75
N GLU A 47 -6.55 -31.33 -28.72
CA GLU A 47 -6.95 -32.74 -28.62
C GLU A 47 -8.44 -32.86 -28.23
N ASP A 48 -8.97 -31.99 -27.36
CA ASP A 48 -10.41 -31.78 -27.15
C ASP A 48 -10.71 -30.33 -26.69
N CYS A 49 -11.59 -29.63 -27.39
CA CYS A 49 -11.97 -28.23 -27.12
C CYS A 49 -12.73 -28.06 -25.78
N ASP A 50 -13.56 -29.05 -25.43
CA ASP A 50 -14.32 -29.07 -24.18
C ASP A 50 -13.39 -29.11 -22.96
N SER A 51 -12.25 -29.79 -23.08
CA SER A 51 -11.35 -30.07 -21.96
C SER A 51 -10.64 -28.84 -21.38
N TRP A 52 -10.40 -27.78 -22.17
CA TRP A 52 -9.68 -26.58 -21.71
C TRP A 52 -10.59 -25.36 -21.60
N PHE A 53 -11.57 -25.19 -22.51
CA PHE A 53 -12.57 -24.15 -22.32
C PHE A 53 -13.32 -24.38 -21.00
N ASP A 54 -13.63 -25.64 -20.67
CA ASP A 54 -14.17 -26.00 -19.36
C ASP A 54 -13.12 -25.89 -18.24
N VAL A 55 -11.81 -25.82 -18.49
CA VAL A 55 -10.85 -25.55 -17.40
C VAL A 55 -10.99 -24.12 -16.90
N TYR A 56 -11.16 -23.16 -17.82
CA TYR A 56 -11.16 -21.73 -17.46
C TYR A 56 -12.56 -21.18 -17.25
N PHE A 57 -13.53 -21.63 -18.02
CA PHE A 57 -14.85 -21.03 -18.10
C PHE A 57 -15.94 -21.96 -17.58
N GLU A 58 -17.02 -21.34 -17.10
CA GLU A 58 -18.29 -22.00 -16.79
C GLU A 58 -19.44 -21.09 -17.23
N GLN A 59 -20.63 -21.68 -17.43
CA GLN A 59 -21.82 -20.87 -17.65
C GLN A 59 -22.14 -20.05 -16.41
N SER A 60 -22.47 -18.77 -16.61
CA SER A 60 -22.92 -17.90 -15.53
C SER A 60 -24.21 -18.46 -14.93
N PRO A 61 -24.28 -18.68 -13.61
CA PRO A 61 -25.47 -19.20 -12.95
C PRO A 61 -26.64 -18.19 -12.98
N LEU A 62 -26.36 -16.93 -13.29
CA LEU A 62 -27.34 -15.86 -13.39
C LEU A 62 -27.87 -15.69 -14.83
N VAL A 63 -27.02 -15.95 -15.83
CA VAL A 63 -27.34 -15.73 -17.25
C VAL A 63 -26.69 -16.84 -18.08
N CYS A 64 -27.45 -17.87 -18.48
CA CYS A 64 -26.91 -19.05 -19.15
C CYS A 64 -26.26 -18.78 -20.53
N THR A 65 -26.50 -17.61 -21.12
CA THR A 65 -25.86 -17.17 -22.38
C THR A 65 -24.51 -16.48 -22.16
N GLN A 66 -24.09 -16.31 -20.91
CA GLN A 66 -22.82 -15.71 -20.54
C GLN A 66 -21.88 -16.76 -19.97
N TRP A 67 -20.62 -16.66 -20.35
CA TRP A 67 -19.55 -17.47 -19.80
C TRP A 67 -18.64 -16.60 -18.93
N ARG A 68 -18.32 -17.11 -17.76
CA ARG A 68 -17.44 -16.45 -16.78
C ARG A 68 -16.28 -17.35 -16.44
N TYR A 69 -15.23 -16.79 -15.86
CA TYR A 69 -14.17 -17.64 -15.31
C TYR A 69 -14.70 -18.46 -14.12
N LYS A 70 -14.29 -19.73 -14.02
CA LYS A 70 -14.66 -20.62 -12.90
C LYS A 70 -14.31 -20.04 -11.54
N ASN A 71 -13.18 -19.37 -11.46
CA ASN A 71 -12.69 -18.68 -10.27
C ASN A 71 -11.53 -17.74 -10.64
N GLU A 72 -11.15 -16.90 -9.68
CA GLU A 72 -10.07 -15.94 -9.82
C GLU A 72 -8.71 -16.57 -10.19
N ARG A 73 -8.46 -17.79 -9.71
CA ARG A 73 -7.22 -18.51 -10.03
C ARG A 73 -7.16 -18.86 -11.52
N MET A 74 -8.25 -19.34 -12.10
CA MET A 74 -8.30 -19.63 -13.54
C MET A 74 -8.18 -18.36 -14.37
N ARG A 75 -8.86 -17.29 -13.97
CA ARG A 75 -8.74 -15.97 -14.61
C ARG A 75 -7.28 -15.49 -14.65
N LYS A 76 -6.59 -15.54 -13.51
CA LYS A 76 -5.17 -15.15 -13.41
C LYS A 76 -4.26 -16.03 -14.27
N ALA A 77 -4.48 -17.34 -14.27
CA ALA A 77 -3.70 -18.28 -15.08
C ALA A 77 -3.88 -18.04 -16.58
N PHE A 78 -5.10 -17.71 -17.04
CA PHE A 78 -5.34 -17.34 -18.44
C PHE A 78 -4.66 -16.01 -18.78
N TYR A 79 -4.75 -15.04 -17.89
CA TYR A 79 -4.13 -13.72 -18.06
C TYR A 79 -2.60 -13.82 -18.19
N GLU A 80 -1.95 -14.62 -17.33
CA GLU A 80 -0.50 -14.87 -17.39
C GLU A 80 -0.10 -15.50 -18.73
N LEU A 81 -0.88 -16.44 -19.25
CA LEU A 81 -0.64 -17.04 -20.56
C LEU A 81 -0.77 -16.02 -21.70
N CYS A 82 -1.78 -15.14 -21.64
CA CYS A 82 -1.92 -14.05 -22.60
C CYS A 82 -0.74 -13.05 -22.58
N LEU A 83 -0.09 -12.86 -21.43
CA LEU A 83 1.14 -12.06 -21.33
C LEU A 83 2.34 -12.80 -21.93
N GLU A 84 2.49 -14.09 -21.62
CA GLU A 84 3.57 -14.94 -22.16
C GLU A 84 3.52 -15.02 -23.69
N ASP A 85 2.32 -15.17 -24.25
CA ASP A 85 2.11 -15.19 -25.68
C ASP A 85 2.19 -13.79 -26.32
N GLY A 86 2.32 -12.72 -25.53
CA GLY A 86 2.33 -11.34 -26.03
C GLY A 86 1.02 -10.93 -26.71
N CYS A 87 -0.10 -11.55 -26.35
CA CYS A 87 -1.45 -11.14 -26.76
C CYS A 87 -1.84 -9.84 -26.06
N ILE A 88 -1.37 -9.68 -24.83
CA ILE A 88 -1.52 -8.49 -24.01
C ILE A 88 -0.12 -7.87 -23.88
N ASN A 89 0.07 -6.66 -24.36
CA ASN A 89 1.25 -5.87 -23.99
C ASN A 89 1.04 -5.34 -22.57
N ASP A 90 2.11 -5.22 -21.77
CA ASP A 90 2.09 -4.63 -20.41
C ASP A 90 1.30 -3.29 -20.35
N ILE A 91 1.17 -2.59 -21.47
CA ILE A 91 0.44 -1.33 -21.64
C ILE A 91 -1.09 -1.47 -21.43
N GLN A 92 -1.71 -2.64 -21.60
CA GLN A 92 -3.14 -2.82 -21.28
C GLN A 92 -3.42 -2.86 -19.77
N LEU A 93 -2.40 -3.08 -18.92
CA LEU A 93 -2.51 -2.83 -17.46
C LEU A 93 -2.75 -1.35 -17.14
N GLU A 94 -2.46 -0.43 -18.06
CA GLU A 94 -2.80 0.99 -17.87
C GLU A 94 -4.29 1.30 -18.12
N GLN A 95 -5.02 0.46 -18.86
CA GLN A 95 -6.45 0.70 -19.16
C GLN A 95 -7.42 0.17 -18.10
N GLU A 96 -6.94 -0.59 -17.12
CA GLU A 96 -7.62 -0.72 -15.81
C GLU A 96 -7.29 0.45 -14.86
N GLY A 97 -6.42 1.37 -15.28
CA GLY A 97 -6.25 2.66 -14.66
C GLY A 97 -7.25 3.68 -15.22
N TRP A 98 -8.56 3.47 -15.04
CA TRP A 98 -9.55 4.55 -15.13
C TRP A 98 -9.33 5.54 -13.98
N THR A 99 -8.28 6.32 -14.10
CA THR A 99 -8.07 7.60 -13.42
C THR A 99 -7.27 8.45 -14.39
N SER A 100 -7.76 9.65 -14.71
CA SER A 100 -7.06 10.56 -15.62
C SER A 100 -5.63 10.81 -15.14
N GLU A 101 -4.71 11.20 -16.02
CA GLU A 101 -3.33 11.55 -15.62
C GLU A 101 -3.31 12.58 -14.48
N ALA A 102 -4.31 13.47 -14.44
CA ALA A 102 -4.54 14.42 -13.36
C ALA A 102 -4.89 13.74 -12.02
N GLU A 103 -5.65 12.65 -12.02
CA GLU A 103 -6.00 11.89 -10.83
C GLU A 103 -4.84 11.00 -10.36
N LYS A 104 -4.07 10.40 -11.28
CA LYS A 104 -2.82 9.70 -10.93
C LYS A 104 -1.81 10.66 -10.31
N GLN A 105 -1.68 11.86 -10.86
CA GLN A 105 -0.81 12.90 -10.31
C GLN A 105 -1.34 13.42 -8.97
N ALA A 106 -2.66 13.60 -8.82
CA ALA A 106 -3.28 13.98 -7.55
C ALA A 106 -3.08 12.91 -6.47
N HIS A 107 -3.14 11.62 -6.83
CA HIS A 107 -2.91 10.53 -5.89
C HIS A 107 -1.44 10.45 -5.46
N ARG A 108 -0.50 10.52 -6.41
CA ARG A 108 0.95 10.59 -6.10
C ARG A 108 1.27 11.81 -5.24
N GLU A 109 0.66 12.95 -5.52
CA GLU A 109 0.85 14.15 -4.72
C GLU A 109 0.20 14.04 -3.33
N HIS A 110 -0.95 13.39 -3.23
CA HIS A 110 -1.62 13.08 -1.96
C HIS A 110 -0.78 12.15 -1.09
N GLU A 111 -0.28 11.05 -1.65
CA GLU A 111 0.63 10.13 -0.95
C GLU A 111 1.94 10.82 -0.54
N ARG A 112 2.50 11.65 -1.42
CA ARG A 112 3.70 12.43 -1.10
C ARG A 112 3.44 13.43 0.04
N ARG A 113 2.28 14.10 0.05
CA ARG A 113 1.88 15.01 1.13
C ARG A 113 1.59 14.25 2.42
N ALA A 114 1.00 13.05 2.35
CA ALA A 114 0.76 12.19 3.50
C ALA A 114 2.09 11.74 4.14
N ALA A 115 3.03 11.24 3.32
CA ALA A 115 4.37 10.85 3.76
C ALA A 115 5.14 12.04 4.36
N GLN A 116 5.05 13.23 3.77
CA GLN A 116 5.66 14.45 4.32
C GLN A 116 5.06 14.85 5.67
N ARG A 117 3.73 14.76 5.83
CA ARG A 117 3.05 15.03 7.11
C ARG A 117 3.44 14.02 8.18
N GLU A 118 3.60 12.76 7.81
CA GLU A 118 4.02 11.71 8.73
C GLU A 118 5.46 11.93 9.23
N VAL A 119 6.39 12.24 8.33
CA VAL A 119 7.76 12.62 8.70
C VAL A 119 7.78 13.88 9.58
N GLN A 120 6.95 14.88 9.27
CA GLN A 120 6.87 16.10 10.09
C GLN A 120 6.29 15.83 11.49
N MET A 121 5.29 14.95 11.60
CA MET A 121 4.74 14.52 12.87
C MET A 121 5.75 13.71 13.70
N GLN A 122 6.51 12.82 13.06
CA GLN A 122 7.59 12.09 13.74
C GLN A 122 8.68 13.03 14.24
N ARG A 123 9.09 14.03 13.43
CA ARG A 123 10.05 15.06 13.86
C ARG A 123 9.52 15.86 15.04
N LYS A 124 8.27 16.36 14.98
CA LYS A 124 7.65 17.08 16.11
C LYS A 124 7.57 16.23 17.38
N LYS A 125 7.24 14.93 17.28
CA LYS A 125 7.24 14.01 18.42
C LYS A 125 8.65 13.86 19.02
N GLN A 126 9.69 13.76 18.19
CA GLN A 126 11.07 13.73 18.67
C GLN A 126 11.50 15.05 19.32
N THR A 127 11.13 16.20 18.75
CA THR A 127 11.46 17.52 19.33
C THR A 127 10.78 17.71 20.68
N LEU A 128 9.49 17.39 20.79
CA LEU A 128 8.75 17.45 22.07
C LEU A 128 9.39 16.55 23.14
N SER A 129 9.87 15.36 22.76
CA SER A 129 10.59 14.48 23.69
C SER A 129 11.93 15.07 24.16
N PHE A 130 12.61 15.83 23.30
CA PHE A 130 13.85 16.53 23.67
C PHE A 130 13.55 17.70 24.62
N ASP A 131 12.56 18.53 24.29
CA ASP A 131 12.15 19.68 25.11
C ASP A 131 11.65 19.23 26.50
N GLU A 132 10.93 18.12 26.60
CA GLU A 132 10.50 17.53 27.88
C GLU A 132 11.68 17.06 28.73
N LYS A 133 12.70 16.46 28.11
CA LYS A 133 13.93 16.07 28.81
C LYS A 133 14.71 17.29 29.29
N GLU A 134 14.82 18.31 28.44
CA GLU A 134 15.53 19.55 28.77
C GLU A 134 14.82 20.31 29.90
N ALA A 135 13.48 20.40 29.87
CA ALA A 135 12.68 20.98 30.94
C ALA A 135 12.87 20.24 32.27
N ARG A 136 12.96 18.90 32.26
CA ARG A 136 13.27 18.12 33.47
C ARG A 136 14.65 18.44 34.02
N ILE A 137 15.66 18.49 33.16
CA ILE A 137 17.04 18.82 33.55
C ILE A 137 17.08 20.22 34.17
N ILE A 138 16.48 21.22 33.53
CA ILE A 138 16.42 22.59 34.05
C ILE A 138 15.73 22.63 35.42
N ASN A 139 14.65 21.87 35.62
CA ASN A 139 13.95 21.84 36.89
C ASN A 139 14.81 21.20 38.00
N THR A 140 15.53 20.11 37.69
CA THR A 140 16.50 19.50 38.60
C THR A 140 17.65 20.46 38.94
N MET A 141 18.16 21.21 37.97
CA MET A 141 19.19 22.22 38.21
C MET A 141 18.69 23.35 39.12
N LYS A 142 17.46 23.84 38.90
CA LYS A 142 16.84 24.85 39.78
C LYS A 142 16.71 24.37 41.22
N GLN A 143 16.28 23.13 41.43
CA GLN A 143 16.20 22.53 42.77
C GLN A 143 17.57 22.41 43.43
N THR A 144 18.59 22.03 42.64
CA THR A 144 19.98 21.93 43.12
C THR A 144 20.53 23.30 43.53
N ILE A 145 20.31 24.33 42.72
CA ILE A 145 20.72 25.72 43.03
C ILE A 145 20.03 26.21 44.30
N ALA A 146 18.72 25.99 44.45
CA ALA A 146 18.00 26.40 45.65
C ALA A 146 18.56 25.72 46.91
N THR A 147 18.93 24.45 46.80
CA THR A 147 19.56 23.69 47.89
C THR A 147 20.94 24.25 48.25
N LEU A 148 21.78 24.54 47.25
CA LEU A 148 23.10 25.14 47.45
C LEU A 148 23.01 26.54 48.08
N GLN A 149 22.07 27.37 47.65
CA GLN A 149 21.83 28.69 48.24
C GLN A 149 21.40 28.61 49.71
N ALA A 150 20.58 27.61 50.07
CA ALA A 150 20.19 27.38 51.46
C ALA A 150 21.39 26.95 52.33
N ILE A 151 22.25 26.08 51.81
CA ILE A 151 23.48 25.66 52.47
C ILE A 151 24.41 26.86 52.67
N GLN A 152 24.61 27.68 51.64
CA GLN A 152 25.46 28.87 51.70
C GLN A 152 24.98 29.85 52.77
N LYS A 153 23.68 30.19 52.80
CA LYS A 153 23.11 31.05 53.85
C LYS A 153 23.32 30.49 55.26
N ARG A 154 23.21 29.17 55.42
CA ARG A 154 23.44 28.51 56.71
C ARG A 154 24.92 28.59 57.12
N SER A 155 25.84 28.41 56.17
CA SER A 155 27.28 28.56 56.36
C SER A 155 27.67 29.99 56.77
N GLU A 156 27.19 31.01 56.05
CA GLU A 156 27.43 32.42 56.38
C GLU A 156 26.87 32.79 57.77
N GLY A 157 25.74 32.18 58.15
CA GLY A 157 25.18 32.32 59.50
C GLY A 157 26.06 31.70 60.58
N GLN A 158 26.66 30.53 60.32
CA GLN A 158 27.62 29.90 61.23
C GLN A 158 28.91 30.73 61.33
N GLU A 159 29.42 31.25 60.22
CA GLU A 159 30.63 32.06 60.21
C GLU A 159 30.46 33.37 61.01
N ARG A 160 29.31 34.03 60.87
CA ARG A 160 28.96 35.21 61.69
C ARG A 160 28.91 34.89 63.19
N LYS A 161 28.32 33.75 63.57
CA LYS A 161 28.32 33.30 64.97
C LYS A 161 29.73 33.06 65.48
N LEU A 162 30.58 32.41 64.67
CA LEU A 162 31.97 32.12 65.03
C LEU A 162 32.77 33.41 65.22
N ARG A 163 32.63 34.39 64.31
CA ARG A 163 33.28 35.70 64.41
C ARG A 163 32.85 36.45 65.67
N SER A 164 31.54 36.48 65.97
CA SER A 164 31.03 37.12 67.19
C SER A 164 31.55 36.45 68.47
N LEU A 165 31.70 35.12 68.48
CA LEU A 165 32.32 34.42 69.60
C LEU A 165 33.80 34.79 69.74
N LEU A 166 34.56 34.80 68.65
CA LEU A 166 35.98 35.19 68.65
C LEU A 166 36.21 36.64 69.13
N GLU A 167 35.34 37.59 68.78
CA GLU A 167 35.40 38.95 69.31
C GLU A 167 35.18 38.98 70.83
N LYS A 168 34.17 38.26 71.35
CA LYS A 168 33.94 38.17 72.80
C LYS A 168 35.11 37.56 73.57
N PHE A 169 35.90 36.70 72.94
CA PHE A 169 37.09 36.11 73.55
C PHE A 169 38.33 37.01 73.50
N LYS A 170 38.34 38.10 72.70
CA LYS A 170 39.47 39.05 72.66
C LYS A 170 39.48 40.04 73.83
N ASP A 171 38.34 40.23 74.48
CA ASP A 171 38.17 41.15 75.62
C ASP A 171 38.33 40.45 76.99
N VAL A 172 38.80 39.19 76.98
CA VAL A 172 39.14 38.37 78.16
C VAL A 172 40.65 38.16 78.20
#